data_AF-A0A7S1LHQ8-F1
#
_entry.id   AF-A0A7S1LHQ8-F1
#
_cell.length_a   1.000
_cell.length_b   1.000
_cell.length_c   1.000
_cell.angle_alpha   90.00
_cell.angle_beta   90.00
_cell.angle_gamma   90.00
#
_symmetry.space_group_name_H-M   'P 1'
#
loop_
_entity.id
_entity.type
_entity.pdbx_description
1 polymer ?
#
loop_
_entity_poly.entity_id
_entity_poly.type
_entity_poly.pdbx_seq_one_letter_code
_entity_poly.pdbx_strand_id
1 'polypeptide(L)'
;CKGGLKNFHAQCLGRPRLGHEDAVELWKSMRSSESPDADAGIECASPWLQPLFCPLAFERLQVPARGRDCQHLRCFELEAYLATSSRVAFPRRWRCPICDRRLPPD
;
A
#
# COMPACT_ATOMS: atom_id res chain seq x y z
N CYS A 1 3.06 9.92 23.21
CA CYS A 1 1.84 9.39 23.86
C CYS A 1 1.40 8.10 23.15
N LYS A 2 1.62 6.92 23.74
CA LYS A 2 1.27 5.61 23.13
C LYS A 2 -0.24 5.43 22.87
N GLY A 3 -1.09 6.21 23.54
CA GLY A 3 -2.55 6.18 23.35
C GLY A 3 -3.04 6.59 21.96
N GLY A 4 -2.38 7.57 21.31
CA GLY A 4 -2.80 8.02 19.98
C GLY A 4 -2.63 6.97 18.89
N LEU A 5 -1.55 6.19 18.94
CA LEU A 5 -1.27 5.12 17.97
C LEU A 5 -2.27 3.96 18.05
N LYS A 6 -2.67 3.58 19.26
CA LYS A 6 -3.68 2.54 19.48
C LYS A 6 -5.05 2.96 18.92
N ASN A 7 -5.40 4.24 19.04
CA ASN A 7 -6.62 4.78 18.45
C ASN A 7 -6.60 4.71 16.92
N PHE A 8 -5.48 5.08 16.28
CA PHE A 8 -5.35 4.98 14.82
C PHE A 8 -5.43 3.54 14.32
N HIS A 9 -4.86 2.58 15.05
CA HIS A 9 -4.94 1.17 14.67
C HIS A 9 -6.40 0.68 14.64
N ALA A 10 -7.15 0.93 15.71
CA ALA A 10 -8.57 0.57 15.78
C ALA A 10 -9.40 1.30 14.70
N GLN A 11 -9.12 2.58 14.48
CA GLN A 11 -9.78 3.37 13.43
C GLN A 11 -9.53 2.79 12.04
N CYS A 12 -8.29 2.45 11.71
CA CYS A 12 -7.94 1.83 10.43
C CYS A 12 -8.66 0.48 10.24
N LEU A 13 -8.70 -0.35 11.28
CA LEU A 13 -9.38 -1.65 11.23
C LEU A 13 -10.91 -1.56 11.15
N GLY A 14 -11.50 -0.45 11.63
CA GLY A 14 -12.93 -0.19 11.53
C GLY A 14 -13.39 0.28 10.15
N ARG A 15 -12.47 0.59 9.24
CA ARG A 15 -12.81 1.00 7.86
C ARG A 15 -13.19 -0.21 7.03
N PRO A 16 -14.00 -0.02 5.96
CA PRO A 16 -14.21 -1.06 4.97
C PRO A 16 -12.86 -1.54 4.44
N ARG A 17 -12.65 -2.86 4.41
CA ARG A 17 -11.42 -3.45 3.88
C ARG A 17 -11.38 -3.29 2.37
N LEU A 18 -10.17 -3.16 1.82
CA LEU A 18 -9.95 -3.32 0.39
C LEU A 18 -10.07 -4.80 0.05
N GLY A 19 -11.10 -5.14 -0.72
CA GLY A 19 -11.41 -6.50 -1.11
C GLY A 19 -10.59 -6.98 -2.30
N HIS A 20 -10.81 -8.23 -2.69
CA HIS A 20 -10.17 -8.81 -3.87
C HIS A 20 -10.61 -8.08 -5.16
N GLU A 21 -11.86 -7.61 -5.23
CA GLU A 21 -12.40 -6.84 -6.36
C GLU A 21 -11.62 -5.53 -6.57
N ASP A 22 -11.39 -4.75 -5.51
CA ASP A 22 -10.57 -3.53 -5.55
C ASP A 22 -9.14 -3.79 -6.07
N ALA A 23 -8.56 -4.95 -5.72
CA ALA A 23 -7.23 -5.34 -6.17
C ALA A 23 -7.24 -5.75 -7.66
N VAL A 24 -8.27 -6.47 -8.11
CA VAL A 24 -8.45 -6.86 -9.51
C VAL A 24 -8.66 -5.63 -10.40
N GLU A 25 -9.49 -4.69 -9.98
CA GLU A 25 -9.71 -3.44 -10.72
C GLU A 25 -8.44 -2.61 -10.84
N LEU A 26 -7.69 -2.45 -9.75
CA LEU A 26 -6.41 -1.74 -9.80
C LEU A 26 -5.41 -2.43 -10.73
N TRP A 27 -5.33 -3.76 -10.69
CA TRP A 27 -4.44 -4.50 -11.58
C TRP A 27 -4.82 -4.29 -13.06
N LYS A 28 -6.12 -4.33 -13.39
CA LYS A 28 -6.62 -4.03 -14.74
C LYS A 28 -6.28 -2.60 -15.15
N SER A 29 -6.46 -1.62 -14.27
CA SER A 29 -6.15 -0.22 -14.58
C SER A 29 -4.65 -0.01 -14.82
N MET A 30 -3.79 -0.68 -14.06
CA MET A 30 -2.33 -0.62 -14.24
C MET A 30 -1.88 -1.17 -15.60
N ARG A 31 -2.65 -2.10 -16.19
CA ARG A 31 -2.36 -2.74 -17.48
C ARG A 31 -3.17 -2.16 -18.64
N SER A 32 -4.01 -1.15 -18.40
CA SER A 32 -4.92 -0.62 -19.43
C SER A 32 -4.20 0.05 -20.62
N SER A 33 -2.91 0.38 -20.48
CA SER A 33 -2.07 0.91 -21.56
C SER A 33 -1.40 -0.16 -22.42
N GLU A 34 -1.53 -1.45 -22.09
CA GLU A 34 -1.08 -2.54 -22.95
C GLU A 34 -2.05 -2.65 -24.14
N SER A 35 -1.78 -1.93 -25.24
CA SER A 35 -2.55 -2.12 -26.47
C SER A 35 -1.97 -3.30 -27.28
N PRO A 36 -2.82 -4.15 -27.91
CA PRO A 36 -2.35 -5.24 -28.76
C PRO A 36 -1.57 -4.75 -29.99
N ASP A 37 -1.77 -3.48 -30.38
CA ASP A 37 -1.20 -2.85 -31.58
C ASP A 37 -0.04 -1.89 -31.27
N ALA A 38 0.35 -1.72 -29.99
CA ALA A 38 1.53 -0.94 -29.66
C ALA A 38 2.77 -1.76 -30.00
N ASP A 39 3.55 -1.27 -30.96
CA ASP A 39 4.95 -1.61 -31.17
C ASP A 39 5.79 -1.18 -29.93
N ALA A 40 5.52 -1.82 -28.80
CA ALA A 40 6.28 -1.69 -27.59
C ALA A 40 7.15 -2.94 -27.48
N GLY A 41 8.30 -2.94 -28.14
CA GLY A 41 9.30 -4.02 -28.08
C GLY A 41 9.91 -4.26 -26.68
N ILE A 42 9.27 -3.76 -25.61
CA ILE A 42 9.64 -3.96 -24.22
C ILE A 42 8.47 -4.65 -23.51
N GLU A 43 8.53 -5.98 -23.46
CA GLU A 43 7.62 -6.79 -22.65
C GLU A 43 8.19 -6.99 -21.24
N CYS A 44 7.34 -6.87 -20.23
CA CYS A 44 7.74 -7.18 -18.86
C CYS A 44 7.73 -8.71 -18.66
N ALA A 45 8.86 -9.36 -18.91
CA ALA A 45 9.01 -10.82 -18.78
C ALA A 45 8.97 -11.32 -17.31
N SER A 46 9.12 -10.41 -16.33
CA SER A 46 9.04 -10.79 -14.92
C SER A 46 7.59 -11.08 -14.52
N PRO A 47 7.30 -12.22 -13.87
CA PRO A 47 5.98 -12.47 -13.35
C PRO A 47 5.62 -11.41 -12.30
N TRP A 48 4.38 -10.90 -12.38
CA TRP A 48 3.86 -9.91 -11.44
C TRP A 48 3.57 -10.54 -10.07
N LEU A 49 4.64 -10.79 -9.30
CA LEU A 49 4.58 -11.35 -7.96
C LEU A 49 4.55 -10.24 -6.92
N GLN A 50 3.61 -10.33 -5.98
CA GLN A 50 3.54 -9.43 -4.83
C GLN A 50 4.14 -10.10 -3.60
N PRO A 51 5.23 -9.55 -3.01
CA PRO A 51 5.80 -10.10 -1.80
C PRO A 51 4.81 -10.08 -0.64
N LEU A 52 4.74 -11.16 0.13
CA LEU A 52 3.97 -11.23 1.39
C LEU A 52 4.78 -10.74 2.61
N PHE A 53 5.94 -10.13 2.37
CA PHE A 53 6.79 -9.52 3.38
C PHE A 53 6.66 -8.00 3.37
N CYS A 54 6.55 -7.42 4.56
CA CYS A 54 6.45 -5.99 4.76
C CYS A 54 7.81 -5.31 4.53
N PRO A 55 7.90 -4.24 3.70
CA PRO A 55 9.14 -3.49 3.52
C PRO A 55 9.57 -2.65 4.75
N LEU A 56 8.65 -2.43 5.71
CA LEU A 56 8.93 -1.66 6.93
C LEU A 56 9.31 -2.55 8.11
N ALA A 57 8.65 -3.70 8.26
CA ALA A 57 8.85 -4.62 9.38
C ALA A 57 9.88 -5.71 9.05
N PHE A 58 10.18 -5.94 7.77
CA PHE A 58 11.03 -7.04 7.30
C PHE A 58 10.53 -8.43 7.75
N GLU A 59 9.22 -8.55 7.96
CA GLU A 59 8.52 -9.76 8.42
C GLU A 59 7.30 -10.06 7.55
N ARG A 60 6.73 -11.25 7.70
CA ARG A 60 5.50 -11.65 7.00
C ARG A 60 4.32 -10.80 7.46
N LEU A 61 3.56 -10.26 6.50
CA LEU A 61 2.37 -9.46 6.76
C LEU A 61 1.36 -10.21 7.61
N GLN A 62 0.89 -9.57 8.69
CA GLN A 62 -0.22 -10.02 9.53
C GLN A 62 -1.47 -9.19 9.26
N VAL A 63 -1.31 -7.86 9.22
CA VAL A 63 -2.36 -6.91 8.86
C VAL A 63 -1.91 -6.13 7.63
N PRO A 64 -2.11 -6.67 6.42
CA PRO A 64 -1.72 -5.99 5.19
C PRO A 64 -2.55 -4.72 5.02
N ALA A 65 -1.87 -3.59 4.90
CA ALA A 65 -2.44 -2.28 4.66
C ALA A 65 -1.94 -1.70 3.33
N ARG A 66 -2.84 -0.94 2.69
CA ARG A 66 -2.60 -0.13 1.49
C ARG A 66 -3.53 1.08 1.54
N GLY A 67 -3.08 2.23 1.06
CA GLY A 67 -3.96 3.38 0.86
C GLY A 67 -4.95 3.14 -0.28
N ARG A 68 -6.13 3.77 -0.19
CA ARG A 68 -7.17 3.69 -1.25
C ARG A 68 -6.70 4.34 -2.55
N ASP A 69 -5.96 5.45 -2.44
CA ASP A 69 -5.46 6.21 -3.60
C ASP A 69 -4.09 5.71 -4.11
N CYS A 70 -3.59 4.61 -3.57
CA CYS A 70 -2.31 4.01 -3.97
C CYS A 70 -2.46 3.26 -5.29
N GLN A 71 -1.64 3.61 -6.28
CA GLN A 71 -1.60 2.94 -7.58
C GLN A 71 -0.54 1.82 -7.62
N HIS A 72 -0.54 0.95 -6.61
CA HIS A 72 0.29 -0.25 -6.55
C HIS A 72 -0.45 -1.38 -5.85
N LEU A 73 -0.06 -2.63 -6.12
CA LEU A 73 -0.65 -3.80 -5.46
C LEU A 73 0.04 -4.18 -4.14
N ARG A 74 1.30 -3.78 -3.97
CA ARG A 74 2.10 -4.15 -2.80
C ARG A 74 1.53 -3.57 -1.50
N CYS A 75 1.47 -4.37 -0.44
CA CYS A 75 1.04 -3.97 0.89
C CYS A 75 2.22 -3.74 1.84
N PHE A 76 1.93 -3.14 3.00
CA PHE A 76 2.84 -3.03 4.14
C PHE A 76 2.08 -3.34 5.44
N GLU A 77 2.79 -3.60 6.52
CA GLU A 77 2.21 -3.93 7.83
C GLU A 77 1.64 -2.66 8.49
N LEU A 78 0.37 -2.71 8.93
CA LEU A 78 -0.34 -1.56 9.49
C LEU A 78 0.36 -1.01 10.75
N GLU A 79 0.73 -1.89 11.68
CA GLU A 79 1.33 -1.46 12.94
C GLU A 79 2.70 -0.81 12.71
N ALA A 80 3.53 -1.40 11.85
CA ALA A 80 4.82 -0.83 11.47
C ALA A 80 4.66 0.54 10.80
N TYR A 81 3.65 0.70 9.94
CA TYR A 81 3.34 1.97 9.30
C TYR A 81 2.97 3.07 10.30
N LEU A 82 2.05 2.80 11.22
CA LEU A 82 1.61 3.76 12.23
C LEU A 82 2.77 4.16 13.15
N ALA A 83 3.56 3.18 13.61
CA ALA A 83 4.69 3.42 14.49
C ALA A 83 5.77 4.27 13.82
N THR A 84 6.14 3.94 12.58
CA THR A 84 7.19 4.66 11.83
C THR A 84 6.72 6.05 11.39
N SER A 85 5.56 6.15 10.72
CA SER A 85 5.05 7.43 10.22
C SER A 85 4.83 8.45 11.33
N SER A 86 4.40 8.03 12.52
CA SER A 86 4.22 8.95 13.66
C SER A 86 5.50 9.64 14.15
N ARG A 87 6.67 9.05 13.86
CA ARG A 87 8.00 9.58 14.22
C ARG A 87 8.60 10.44 13.11
N VAL A 88 8.10 10.31 11.88
CA VAL A 88 8.55 11.11 10.74
C VAL A 88 8.14 12.57 10.91
N ALA A 89 9.04 13.50 10.62
CA ALA A 89 8.78 14.93 10.67
C ALA A 89 7.84 15.38 9.53
N PHE A 90 7.11 16.47 9.75
CA PHE A 90 6.39 17.16 8.68
C PHE A 90 7.39 17.67 7.62
N PRO A 91 7.09 17.65 6.30
CA PRO A 91 5.84 17.25 5.63
C PRO A 91 5.84 15.79 5.13
N ARG A 92 6.84 15.00 5.51
CA ARG A 92 6.99 13.58 5.09
C ARG A 92 6.13 12.63 5.91
N ARG A 93 5.65 13.08 7.08
CA ARG A 93 4.71 12.35 7.92
C ARG A 93 3.48 11.90 7.11
N TRP A 94 3.02 10.69 7.37
CA TRP A 94 1.81 10.13 6.75
C TRP A 94 1.90 10.03 5.23
N ARG A 95 2.98 9.41 4.74
CA ARG A 95 3.17 9.08 3.33
C ARG A 95 3.34 7.59 3.16
N CYS A 96 2.81 7.05 2.07
CA CYS A 96 2.90 5.64 1.75
C CYS A 96 4.39 5.24 1.62
N PRO A 97 4.87 4.20 2.32
CA PRO A 97 6.27 3.77 2.26
C PRO A 97 6.65 3.14 0.91
N ILE A 98 5.69 2.94 0.01
CA ILE A 98 5.90 2.32 -1.31
C ILE A 98 5.87 3.37 -2.42
N CYS A 99 4.91 4.29 -2.41
CA CYS A 99 4.71 5.26 -3.50
C CYS A 99 4.72 6.74 -3.08
N ASP A 100 5.05 7.05 -1.83
CA ASP A 100 5.12 8.41 -1.24
C ASP A 100 3.82 9.25 -1.31
N ARG A 101 2.69 8.67 -1.78
CA ARG A 101 1.38 9.32 -1.75
C ARG A 101 0.94 9.62 -0.32
N ARG A 102 0.22 10.73 -0.14
CA ARG A 102 -0.34 11.12 1.17
C ARG A 102 -1.26 10.02 1.68
N LEU A 103 -1.03 9.59 2.92
CA LEU A 103 -1.74 8.48 3.53
C LEU A 103 -1.97 8.73 5.03
N PRO A 104 -2.88 9.61 5.41
CA PRO A 104 -3.21 9.81 6.81
C PRO A 104 -3.88 8.56 7.41
N PRO A 105 -3.70 8.31 8.72
CA PRO A 105 -4.42 7.26 9.42
C PRO A 105 -5.89 7.63 9.70
N ASP A 106 -6.26 8.92 9.54
CA ASP A 106 -7.60 9.50 9.66
C ASP A 106 -8.36 9.63 8.33
#